data_AF-A0A4Q3UNE4-F1
#
_entry.id   AF-A0A4Q3UNE4-F1
#
_cell.length_a   1.000
_cell.length_b   1.000
_cell.length_c   1.000
_cell.angle_alpha   90.00
_cell.angle_beta   90.00
_cell.angle_gamma   90.00
#
_symmetry.space_group_name_H-M   'P 1'
#
loop_
_entity.id
_entity.type
_entity.pdbx_description
1 polymer ?
#
loop_
_entity_poly.entity_id
_entity_poly.type
_entity_poly.pdbx_seq_one_letter_code
_entity_poly.pdbx_strand_id
1 'polypeptide(L)' 'MLTTHSSAMLAKHAGIEARIATESSRPAPDMLLISQLKKQKLKIKEALARL' A
#
# COMPACT_ATOMS: atom_id res chain seq x y z
N MET A 1 -19.63 -4.96 14.74
CA MET A 1 -18.81 -3.77 14.40
C MET A 1 -17.42 -4.21 13.91
N LEU A 2 -17.32 -4.67 12.66
CA LEU A 2 -16.07 -5.17 12.03
C LEU A 2 -15.44 -4.16 11.04
N THR A 3 -16.04 -2.97 10.90
CA THR A 3 -15.79 -2.03 9.80
C THR A 3 -14.56 -1.14 10.02
N THR A 4 -14.21 -0.83 11.28
CA THR A 4 -13.12 0.10 11.60
C THR A 4 -11.74 -0.48 11.25
N HIS A 5 -11.53 -1.77 11.49
CA HIS A 5 -10.25 -2.44 11.20
C HIS A 5 -9.98 -2.53 9.70
N SER A 6 -11.02 -2.85 8.90
CA SER A 6 -10.95 -2.87 7.44
C SER A 6 -10.75 -1.46 6.87
N SER A 7 -11.46 -0.45 7.37
CA SER A 7 -11.25 0.95 6.96
C SER A 7 -9.83 1.46 7.22
N ALA A 8 -9.24 1.14 8.38
CA ALA A 8 -7.86 1.53 8.66
C ALA A 8 -6.84 0.84 7.74
N MET A 9 -7.08 -0.44 7.40
CA MET A 9 -6.26 -1.18 6.44
C MET A 9 -6.41 -0.64 5.00
N LEU A 10 -7.63 -0.30 4.59
CA LEU A 10 -7.92 0.33 3.29
C LEU A 10 -7.27 1.71 3.18
N ALA A 11 -7.34 2.54 4.22
CA ALA A 11 -6.68 3.84 4.26
C ALA A 11 -5.16 3.71 4.13
N LYS A 12 -4.55 2.75 4.84
CA LYS A 12 -3.11 2.43 4.68
C LYS A 12 -2.78 1.95 3.28
N HIS A 13 -3.62 1.10 2.68
CA HIS A 13 -3.44 0.62 1.32
C HIS A 13 -3.47 1.78 0.30
N ALA A 14 -4.46 2.66 0.40
CA ALA A 14 -4.58 3.84 -0.47
C ALA A 14 -3.37 4.78 -0.34
N GLY A 15 -2.87 5.00 0.88
CA GLY A 15 -1.67 5.81 1.11
C GLY A 15 -0.39 5.22 0.49
N ILE A 16 -0.24 3.88 0.53
CA ILE A 16 0.90 3.21 -0.11
C ILE A 16 0.81 3.28 -1.63
N GLU A 17 -0.40 3.12 -2.21
CA GLU A 17 -0.58 3.28 -3.66
C GLU A 17 -0.28 4.70 -4.13
N ALA A 18 -0.72 5.72 -3.39
CA ALA A 18 -0.39 7.11 -3.69
C ALA A 18 1.13 7.33 -3.69
N ARG A 19 1.85 6.80 -2.68
CA ARG A 19 3.32 6.90 -2.62
C ARG A 19 4.01 6.17 -3.79
N ILE A 20 3.51 5.00 -4.20
CA ILE A 20 4.03 4.28 -5.38
C ILE A 20 3.82 5.11 -6.64
N ALA A 21 2.63 5.69 -6.82
CA ALA A 21 2.30 6.50 -7.99
C ALA A 21 3.17 7.77 -8.06
N THR A 22 3.35 8.47 -6.92
CA THR A 22 4.22 9.64 -6.82
C THR A 22 5.68 9.30 -7.08
N GLU A 23 6.18 8.17 -6.57
CA GLU A 23 7.57 7.76 -6.79
C GLU A 23 7.78 7.30 -8.24
N SER A 24 6.82 6.57 -8.80
CA SER A 24 6.88 6.10 -10.19
C SER A 24 6.72 7.21 -11.23
N SER A 25 6.13 8.35 -10.86
CA SER A 25 6.02 9.53 -11.74
C SER A 25 7.26 10.42 -11.71
N ARG A 26 8.25 10.13 -10.85
CA ARG A 26 9.50 10.89 -10.80
C ARG A 26 10.39 10.53 -12.00
N PRO A 27 11.19 11.49 -12.51
CA PRO A 27 12.13 11.25 -13.61
C PRO A 27 13.22 10.21 -13.26
N ALA A 28 13.56 10.09 -11.98
CA ALA A 28 14.48 9.10 -11.44
C ALA A 28 13.80 8.36 -10.27
N PRO A 29 12.97 7.35 -10.56
CA PRO A 29 12.20 6.65 -9.54
C PRO A 29 13.10 5.75 -8.69
N ASP A 30 12.92 5.78 -7.37
CA ASP A 30 13.57 4.80 -6.49
C ASP A 30 12.89 3.43 -6.61
N MET A 31 13.47 2.58 -7.45
CA MET A 31 13.00 1.21 -7.69
C MET A 31 13.00 0.34 -6.42
N LEU A 32 13.95 0.55 -5.49
CA LEU A 32 14.00 -0.20 -4.23
C LEU A 32 12.83 0.20 -3.34
N LEU A 33 12.58 1.51 -3.22
CA LEU A 33 11.45 2.03 -2.47
C LEU A 33 10.11 1.55 -3.06
N ILE A 34 9.94 1.61 -4.38
CA ILE A 34 8.74 1.11 -5.07
C ILE A 34 8.53 -0.39 -4.79
N SER A 35 9.60 -1.19 -4.84
CA SER A 35 9.53 -2.63 -4.56
C SER A 35 9.14 -2.91 -3.10
N GLN A 36 9.70 -2.16 -2.15
CA GLN A 36 9.33 -2.25 -0.73
C GLN A 36 7.87 -1.86 -0.49
N LEU A 37 7.41 -0.76 -1.09
CA LEU A 37 6.03 -0.30 -1.00
C LEU A 37 5.05 -1.33 -1.60
N LYS A 38 5.38 -1.92 -2.76
CA LYS A 38 4.58 -3.00 -3.37
C LYS A 38 4.49 -4.23 -2.46
N LYS A 39 5.58 -4.62 -1.80
CA LYS A 39 5.57 -5.72 -0.81
C LYS A 39 4.70 -5.40 0.40
N GLN A 40 4.76 -4.17 0.92
CA GLN A 40 3.89 -3.73 2.03
C GLN A 40 2.41 -3.75 1.62
N LYS A 41 2.09 -3.26 0.41
CA LYS A 41 0.75 -3.32 -0.17
C LYS A 41 0.23 -4.77 -0.24
N LEU A 42 1.05 -5.70 -0.70
CA LEU A 42 0.70 -7.13 -0.79
C LEU A 42 0.36 -7.71 0.58
N LYS A 43 1.20 -7.45 1.61
CA LYS A 43 0.94 -7.91 2.98
C LYS A 43 -0.38 -7.40 3.55
N ILE A 44 -0.73 -6.13 3.29
CA ILE A 44 -2.01 -5.56 3.73
C ILE A 44 -3.18 -6.23 3.01
N LYS A 45 -3.04 -6.47 1.69
CA LYS A 45 -4.06 -7.18 0.91
C LYS A 45 -4.27 -8.61 1.42
N GLU A 46 -3.19 -9.32 1.76
CA GLU A 46 -3.27 -10.66 2.35
C GLU A 46 -3.89 -10.64 3.75
N ALA A 47 -3.58 -9.64 4.58
CA ALA A 47 -4.19 -9.49 5.89
C ALA A 47 -5.69 -9.19 5.79
N LEU A 48 -6.11 -8.36 4.83
CA LEU A 48 -7.52 -8.11 4.52
C LEU A 48 -8.24 -9.36 4.00
N ALA A 49 -7.55 -10.20 3.22
CA ALA A 49 -8.13 -11.45 2.70
C ALA A 49 -8.24 -12.57 3.76
N ARG A 50 -7.50 -12.46 4.88
CA ARG A 50 -7.54 -13.41 6.01
C ARG A 50 -8.55 -13.01 7.10
N LEU A 51 -9.15 -11.82 6.99
CA LEU A 51 -10.20 -11.28 7.86
C LEU A 51 -11.58 -11.70 7.35
#